data_AF-A0A4Y7IEG4-F1
#
_entry.id   AF-A0A4Y7IEG4-F1
#
_cell.length_a   1.000
_cell.length_b   1.000
_cell.length_c   1.000
_cell.angle_alpha   90.00
_cell.angle_beta   90.00
_cell.angle_gamma   90.00
#
_symmetry.space_group_name_H-M   'P 1'
#
loop_
_entity.id
_entity.type
_entity.pdbx_description
1 polymer ?
#
loop_
_entity_poly.entity_id
_entity_poly.type
_entity_poly.pdbx_seq_one_letter_code
_entity_poly.pdbx_strand_id
1 'polypeptide(L)'
;MVFVHMVFNMETEVEVLDTLFKMLLGSIKFLEIFKQLPGIQVLHLASKKCGIEQTGNLASSTGALDGLIGFGASSTSMLSQLASSGKVKKKFAHCLDGKSGGGIFAIGDVVQPKLKTTPLVPNASHYNVNMESVKVGKTVLNIPKQVYEAGAGKGAIIDSGTTLTYLPGAIFDPLRQMILTSQANLSIHLVDNLLDCFKFDKSIDDSFPTVTFGFENSLELNVYPHDYLVPYNDEWCFGWQDSEKLQSDAVKDLIILGDLVLTNKLVLYDLENQVLGLSDYNCSSTIGMKDETTGAVNQVGSQNLSSSPARYHMDFGMVMKLFLLSLIMFYHCT
;
A
#
# COMPACT_ATOMS: atom_id res chain seq x y z
N MET A 1 -0.36 1.04 11.01
CA MET A 1 -1.62 1.01 10.22
C MET A 1 -1.25 0.73 8.78
N VAL A 2 -1.96 -0.16 8.08
CA VAL A 2 -1.91 -0.22 6.62
C VAL A 2 -3.21 0.34 6.10
N PHE A 3 -3.10 1.38 5.31
CA PHE A 3 -4.24 1.95 4.61
C PHE A 3 -4.28 1.31 3.23
N VAL A 4 -5.42 0.75 2.88
CA VAL A 4 -5.74 0.61 1.46
C VAL A 4 -6.49 1.89 1.14
N HIS A 5 -5.88 2.76 0.33
CA HIS A 5 -6.56 3.93 -0.21
C HIS A 5 -7.65 3.43 -1.16
N MET A 6 -8.85 3.19 -0.63
CA MET A 6 -10.05 3.04 -1.43
C MET A 6 -10.71 4.41 -1.49
N VAL A 7 -10.71 5.00 -2.69
CA VAL A 7 -11.40 6.28 -2.95
C VAL A 7 -12.91 6.03 -2.97
N PHE A 8 -13.62 6.64 -2.03
CA PHE A 8 -15.09 6.69 -2.00
C PHE A 8 -15.53 8.14 -2.19
N ASN A 9 -16.66 8.34 -2.88
CA ASN A 9 -17.27 9.64 -3.11
C ASN A 9 -18.76 9.53 -2.70
N MET A 10 -19.16 10.15 -1.60
CA MET A 10 -20.53 10.25 -1.11
C MET A 10 -20.99 11.68 -1.35
N GLU A 11 -21.85 11.87 -2.34
CA GLU A 11 -22.55 13.15 -2.50
C GLU A 11 -23.48 13.38 -1.30
N THR A 12 -23.26 14.49 -0.63
CA THR A 12 -23.94 14.94 0.59
C THR A 12 -25.33 15.50 0.29
N GLU A 13 -26.32 15.16 1.10
CA GLU A 13 -27.24 16.15 1.64
C GLU A 13 -27.79 15.67 3.00
N VAL A 14 -27.59 16.53 4.01
CA VAL A 14 -27.98 16.34 5.41
C VAL A 14 -29.36 16.95 5.60
N GLU A 15 -30.38 16.12 5.75
CA GLU A 15 -31.53 16.26 6.67
C GLU A 15 -32.57 15.17 6.36
N VAL A 16 -33.39 14.82 7.34
CA VAL A 16 -34.40 13.73 7.34
C VAL A 16 -33.88 12.33 7.71
N LEU A 17 -33.30 12.25 8.93
CA LEU A 17 -33.29 11.06 9.76
C LEU A 17 -34.72 10.65 10.15
N ASP A 18 -35.42 9.94 9.26
CA ASP A 18 -36.38 8.89 9.64
C ASP A 18 -36.98 8.19 8.40
N THR A 19 -36.99 8.88 7.25
CA THR A 19 -37.53 8.33 5.99
C THR A 19 -36.45 7.60 5.16
N LEU A 20 -35.16 7.90 5.37
CA LEU A 20 -34.05 7.23 4.68
C LEU A 20 -33.86 5.75 5.08
N PHE A 21 -34.35 5.33 6.25
CA PHE A 21 -34.20 3.95 6.73
C PHE A 21 -35.01 2.93 5.91
N LYS A 22 -35.99 3.40 5.12
CA LYS A 22 -36.75 2.58 4.16
C LYS A 22 -36.29 2.73 2.71
N MET A 23 -35.44 3.71 2.40
CA MET A 23 -34.88 3.94 1.06
C MET A 23 -33.43 3.44 0.91
N LEU A 24 -32.79 3.00 1.99
CA LEU A 24 -31.46 2.38 2.01
C LEU A 24 -31.43 0.91 1.51
N LEU A 25 -32.26 0.60 0.52
CA LEU A 25 -32.17 -0.62 -0.31
C LEU A 25 -31.69 -0.30 -1.74
N GLY A 26 -31.21 0.92 -2.01
CA GLY A 26 -31.13 1.47 -3.38
C GLY A 26 -29.78 1.94 -3.92
N SER A 27 -28.62 1.67 -3.29
CA SER A 27 -27.33 2.17 -3.82
C SER A 27 -26.35 1.04 -4.14
N ILE A 28 -26.18 0.81 -5.45
CA ILE A 28 -25.59 -0.39 -6.09
C ILE A 28 -24.07 -0.56 -5.87
N LYS A 29 -23.33 0.42 -5.33
CA LYS A 29 -21.87 0.31 -5.15
C LYS A 29 -21.39 -0.21 -3.79
N PHE A 30 -22.14 0.01 -2.72
CA PHE A 30 -21.81 -0.54 -1.39
C PHE A 30 -22.18 -2.03 -1.29
N LEU A 31 -23.12 -2.48 -2.14
CA LEU A 31 -23.60 -3.86 -2.13
C LEU A 31 -22.58 -4.85 -2.71
N GLU A 32 -21.70 -4.49 -3.65
CA GLU A 32 -20.84 -5.50 -4.32
C GLU A 32 -19.73 -6.07 -3.42
N ILE A 33 -19.11 -5.26 -2.56
CA ILE A 33 -18.11 -5.74 -1.59
C ILE A 33 -18.74 -6.66 -0.53
N PHE A 34 -20.03 -6.45 -0.20
CA PHE A 34 -20.76 -7.26 0.78
C PHE A 34 -21.67 -8.35 0.17
N LYS A 35 -21.93 -8.33 -1.15
CA LYS A 35 -22.71 -9.36 -1.88
C LYS A 35 -22.01 -10.71 -1.90
N GLN A 36 -20.70 -10.74 -1.65
CA GLN A 36 -19.91 -11.97 -1.51
C GLN A 36 -20.06 -12.66 -0.14
N LEU A 37 -20.86 -12.10 0.77
CA LEU A 37 -21.10 -12.68 2.10
C LEU A 37 -22.61 -12.94 2.30
N PRO A 38 -23.15 -14.08 1.85
CA PRO A 38 -24.56 -14.40 2.07
C PRO A 38 -24.84 -14.56 3.57
N GLY A 39 -25.74 -13.74 4.11
CA GLY A 39 -26.23 -13.84 5.50
C GLY A 39 -25.84 -12.69 6.45
N ILE A 40 -25.17 -11.63 5.98
CA ILE A 40 -24.87 -10.47 6.81
C ILE A 40 -26.11 -9.58 6.98
N GLN A 41 -26.86 -9.78 8.07
CA GLN A 41 -27.41 -8.62 8.79
C GLN A 41 -26.20 -7.78 9.20
N VAL A 42 -26.14 -6.52 8.74
CA VAL A 42 -25.06 -5.56 9.03
C VAL A 42 -25.02 -5.35 10.54
N LEU A 43 -24.25 -6.21 11.20
CA LEU A 43 -24.05 -6.21 12.63
C LEU A 43 -23.33 -4.90 12.97
N HIS A 44 -23.97 -4.14 13.85
CA HIS A 44 -23.63 -2.82 14.38
C HIS A 44 -22.28 -2.73 15.12
N LEU A 45 -21.25 -3.49 14.70
CA LEU A 45 -20.01 -3.71 15.44
C LEU A 45 -18.77 -3.54 14.55
N ALA A 46 -18.75 -2.53 13.70
CA ALA A 46 -17.50 -1.85 13.38
C ALA A 46 -17.43 -0.67 14.33
N SER A 47 -16.43 -0.62 15.20
CA SER A 47 -16.14 0.49 16.11
C SER A 47 -16.15 1.82 15.34
N LYS A 48 -17.30 2.50 15.28
CA LYS A 48 -17.46 3.77 14.57
C LYS A 48 -16.74 4.85 15.36
N LYS A 49 -15.45 5.06 15.07
CA LYS A 49 -14.84 6.35 15.39
C LYS A 49 -15.29 7.31 14.29
N CYS A 50 -16.17 8.25 14.62
CA CYS A 50 -16.55 9.32 13.70
C CYS A 50 -15.44 10.38 13.72
N GLY A 51 -14.82 10.63 12.55
CA GLY A 51 -14.04 11.85 12.36
C GLY A 51 -15.02 13.01 12.23
N ILE A 52 -14.98 13.95 13.17
CA ILE A 52 -15.86 15.13 13.17
C ILE A 52 -15.23 16.35 12.49
N GLU A 53 -13.93 16.27 12.22
CA GLU A 53 -13.17 17.30 11.51
C GLU A 53 -12.25 16.62 10.49
N GLN A 54 -12.39 17.02 9.23
CA GLN A 54 -11.41 16.70 8.19
C GLN A 54 -10.35 17.80 8.21
N THR A 55 -9.11 17.43 8.50
CA THR A 55 -7.98 18.37 8.53
C THR A 55 -6.94 17.95 7.49
N GLY A 56 -6.07 18.89 7.10
CA GLY A 56 -5.11 18.67 6.02
C GLY A 56 -5.77 18.55 4.64
N ASN A 57 -5.13 17.86 3.72
CA ASN A 57 -5.60 17.78 2.32
C ASN A 57 -6.83 16.87 2.12
N LEU A 58 -7.28 16.14 3.15
CA LEU A 58 -8.56 15.41 3.13
C LEU A 58 -9.78 16.34 3.04
N ALA A 59 -9.60 17.63 3.33
CA ALA A 59 -10.60 18.69 3.16
C ALA A 59 -10.52 19.39 1.77
N SER A 60 -9.59 18.99 0.91
CA SER A 60 -9.45 19.58 -0.45
C SER A 60 -10.36 18.86 -1.46
N SER A 61 -10.98 19.60 -2.37
CA SER A 61 -11.97 19.05 -3.32
C SER A 61 -11.43 17.99 -4.29
N THR A 62 -10.12 17.96 -4.52
CA THR A 62 -9.45 17.03 -5.45
C THR A 62 -8.95 15.74 -4.80
N GLY A 63 -8.92 15.68 -3.46
CA GLY A 63 -8.45 14.52 -2.68
C GLY A 63 -9.35 14.17 -1.50
N ALA A 64 -10.58 14.71 -1.47
CA ALA A 64 -11.57 14.42 -0.46
C ALA A 64 -11.92 12.93 -0.48
N LEU A 65 -11.92 12.32 0.69
CA LEU A 65 -12.30 10.94 0.92
C LEU A 65 -13.35 10.92 2.02
N ASP A 66 -14.42 10.14 1.85
CA ASP A 66 -15.47 10.03 2.88
C ASP A 66 -15.01 9.24 4.11
N GLY A 67 -13.86 8.55 4.02
CA GLY A 67 -13.28 7.82 5.12
C GLY A 67 -12.05 7.01 4.75
N LEU A 68 -11.39 6.49 5.79
CA LEU A 68 -10.25 5.59 5.68
C LEU A 68 -10.59 4.24 6.31
N ILE A 69 -10.37 3.16 5.57
CA ILE A 69 -10.52 1.80 6.10
C ILE A 69 -9.14 1.28 6.47
N GLY A 70 -8.85 1.29 7.77
CA GLY A 70 -7.60 0.77 8.32
C GLY A 70 -7.63 -0.76 8.48
N PHE A 71 -6.78 -1.45 7.74
CA PHE A 71 -6.50 -2.87 7.93
C PHE A 71 -5.25 -3.05 8.79
N GLY A 72 -5.16 -2.36 9.93
CA GLY A 72 -4.06 -2.58 10.87
C GLY A 72 -4.13 -3.95 11.57
N ALA A 73 -3.01 -4.40 12.11
CA ALA A 73 -2.94 -5.66 12.89
C ALA A 73 -3.69 -5.62 14.24
N SER A 74 -4.10 -4.42 14.70
CA SER A 74 -4.82 -4.21 15.95
C SER A 74 -6.10 -5.04 16.05
N SER A 75 -6.49 -5.44 17.27
CA SER A 75 -7.77 -6.09 17.57
C SER A 75 -8.98 -5.21 17.24
N THR A 76 -8.80 -3.89 17.20
CA THR A 76 -9.84 -2.91 16.86
C THR A 76 -9.95 -2.62 15.37
N SER A 77 -9.15 -3.26 14.51
CA SER A 77 -9.29 -3.10 13.06
C SER A 77 -10.57 -3.75 12.54
N MET A 78 -11.05 -3.31 11.37
CA MET A 78 -12.25 -3.88 10.75
C MET A 78 -12.08 -5.39 10.50
N LEU A 79 -10.92 -5.80 9.97
CA LEU A 79 -10.63 -7.21 9.72
C LEU A 79 -10.66 -8.04 11.01
N SER A 80 -10.04 -7.55 12.09
CA SER A 80 -10.06 -8.25 13.38
C SER A 80 -11.48 -8.43 13.94
N GLN A 81 -12.35 -7.43 13.79
CA GLN A 81 -13.76 -7.50 14.21
C GLN A 81 -14.59 -8.44 13.34
N LEU A 82 -14.38 -8.43 12.02
CA LEU A 82 -15.05 -9.36 11.11
C LEU A 82 -14.63 -10.80 11.39
N ALA A 83 -13.33 -11.04 11.61
CA ALA A 83 -12.81 -12.36 11.93
C ALA A 83 -13.28 -12.86 13.30
N SER A 84 -13.32 -12.01 14.33
CA SER A 84 -13.82 -12.40 15.65
C SER A 84 -15.31 -12.75 15.66
N SER A 85 -16.08 -12.21 14.71
CA SER A 85 -17.48 -12.58 14.50
C SER A 85 -17.67 -13.90 13.74
N GLY A 86 -16.59 -14.58 13.35
CA GLY A 86 -16.62 -15.85 12.62
C GLY A 86 -17.07 -15.75 11.16
N LYS A 87 -17.10 -14.53 10.59
CA LYS A 87 -17.62 -14.29 9.24
C LYS A 87 -16.57 -14.47 8.14
N VAL A 88 -15.31 -14.27 8.47
CA VAL A 88 -14.17 -14.32 7.53
C VAL A 88 -12.92 -14.81 8.26
N LYS A 89 -11.98 -15.41 7.53
CA LYS A 89 -10.60 -15.56 8.01
C LYS A 89 -9.96 -14.21 8.29
N LYS A 90 -9.02 -14.19 9.23
CA LYS A 90 -8.21 -13.01 9.52
C LYS A 90 -7.10 -12.82 8.48
N LYS A 91 -7.49 -12.80 7.21
CA LYS A 91 -6.61 -12.72 6.04
C LYS A 91 -7.18 -11.73 5.03
N PHE A 92 -6.32 -11.04 4.31
CA PHE A 92 -6.72 -10.20 3.19
C PHE A 92 -5.58 -10.05 2.20
N ALA A 93 -5.91 -9.69 0.96
CA ALA A 93 -4.94 -9.45 -0.08
C ALA A 93 -5.28 -8.22 -0.91
N HIS A 94 -4.25 -7.60 -1.48
CA HIS A 94 -4.40 -6.56 -2.49
C HIS A 94 -3.46 -6.79 -3.68
N CYS A 95 -3.85 -6.23 -4.83
CA CYS A 95 -3.03 -6.16 -6.04
C CYS A 95 -3.34 -4.85 -6.73
N LEU A 96 -2.36 -3.94 -6.83
CA LEU A 96 -2.54 -2.61 -7.40
C LEU A 96 -2.14 -2.59 -8.88
N ASP A 97 -3.03 -2.14 -9.76
CA ASP A 97 -2.76 -2.02 -11.20
C ASP A 97 -2.12 -0.66 -11.52
N GLY A 98 -0.82 -0.67 -11.84
CA GLY A 98 -0.05 0.54 -12.15
C GLY A 98 -0.32 1.16 -13.51
N LYS A 99 -0.97 0.45 -14.43
CA LYS A 99 -1.28 0.95 -15.79
C LYS A 99 -2.67 1.53 -15.86
N SER A 100 -3.62 0.85 -15.23
CA SER A 100 -5.03 1.16 -15.31
C SER A 100 -5.58 1.84 -14.06
N GLY A 101 -4.78 1.94 -13.00
CA GLY A 101 -5.31 2.28 -11.68
C GLY A 101 -6.29 1.21 -11.17
N GLY A 102 -6.67 1.32 -9.90
CA GLY A 102 -7.50 0.32 -9.23
C GLY A 102 -6.75 -0.99 -9.02
N GLY A 103 -7.48 -2.12 -9.05
CA GLY A 103 -6.89 -3.44 -8.85
C GLY A 103 -7.83 -4.40 -8.12
N ILE A 104 -7.25 -5.34 -7.39
CA ILE A 104 -7.97 -6.35 -6.61
C ILE A 104 -7.79 -6.05 -5.14
N PHE A 105 -8.89 -6.11 -4.38
CA PHE A 105 -8.86 -6.16 -2.92
C PHE A 105 -9.79 -7.29 -2.47
N ALA A 106 -9.30 -8.18 -1.61
CA ALA A 106 -10.07 -9.34 -1.18
C ALA A 106 -9.83 -9.64 0.31
N ILE A 107 -10.89 -10.04 1.02
CA ILE A 107 -10.83 -10.54 2.39
C ILE A 107 -11.12 -12.04 2.35
N GLY A 108 -10.31 -12.83 3.06
CA GLY A 108 -10.42 -14.28 3.10
C GLY A 108 -9.20 -15.00 2.54
N ASP A 109 -9.40 -16.27 2.14
CA ASP A 109 -8.32 -17.19 1.81
C ASP A 109 -8.00 -17.21 0.31
N VAL A 110 -6.92 -16.53 -0.08
CA VAL A 110 -6.37 -16.58 -1.44
C VAL A 110 -5.65 -17.90 -1.62
N VAL A 111 -6.18 -18.75 -2.50
CA VAL A 111 -5.61 -20.09 -2.79
C VAL A 111 -4.95 -20.18 -4.16
N GLN A 112 -5.21 -19.21 -5.05
CA GLN A 112 -4.57 -19.12 -6.36
C GLN A 112 -4.24 -17.65 -6.73
N PRO A 113 -3.00 -17.35 -7.14
CA PRO A 113 -1.84 -18.25 -7.22
C PRO A 113 -1.32 -18.65 -5.82
N LYS A 114 -0.48 -19.69 -5.74
CA LYS A 114 0.28 -19.98 -4.52
C LYS A 114 1.39 -18.96 -4.36
N LEU A 115 1.46 -18.32 -3.20
CA LEU A 115 2.46 -17.30 -2.90
C LEU A 115 3.61 -17.88 -2.08
N LYS A 116 4.83 -17.40 -2.34
CA LYS A 116 5.92 -17.52 -1.38
C LYS A 116 5.65 -16.58 -0.21
N THR A 117 6.08 -16.97 0.98
CA THR A 117 5.78 -16.22 2.20
C THR A 117 7.02 -15.93 3.03
N THR A 118 6.96 -14.82 3.76
CA THR A 118 7.93 -14.42 4.78
C THR A 118 7.20 -14.16 6.10
N PRO A 119 7.81 -14.40 7.27
CA PRO A 119 7.16 -14.14 8.55
C PRO A 119 6.89 -12.66 8.77
N LEU A 120 5.75 -12.35 9.39
CA LEU A 120 5.51 -11.04 9.96
C LEU A 120 6.28 -10.93 11.28
N VAL A 121 6.88 -9.76 11.53
CA VAL A 121 7.57 -9.48 12.79
C VAL A 121 6.53 -9.43 13.92
N PRO A 122 6.64 -10.29 14.95
CA PRO A 122 5.67 -10.31 16.04
C PRO A 122 5.63 -9.00 16.83
N ASN A 123 4.43 -8.61 17.28
CA ASN A 123 4.20 -7.41 18.11
C ASN A 123 4.63 -6.08 17.47
N ALA A 124 4.88 -6.05 16.16
CA ALA A 124 5.09 -4.81 15.44
C ALA A 124 3.77 -4.01 15.32
N SER A 125 3.87 -2.68 15.29
CA SER A 125 2.71 -1.78 15.12
C SER A 125 2.18 -1.72 13.67
N HIS A 126 2.98 -2.17 12.70
CA HIS A 126 2.63 -2.28 11.28
C HIS A 126 2.89 -3.71 10.77
N TYR A 127 2.63 -3.94 9.48
CA TYR A 127 3.02 -5.20 8.83
C TYR A 127 4.50 -5.13 8.47
N ASN A 128 5.32 -5.43 9.48
CA ASN A 128 6.75 -5.49 9.37
C ASN A 128 7.19 -6.88 8.91
N VAL A 129 8.18 -6.95 8.01
CA VAL A 129 8.83 -8.18 7.56
C VAL A 129 10.35 -8.03 7.66
N ASN A 130 11.06 -9.13 7.92
CA ASN A 130 12.52 -9.10 8.02
C ASN A 130 13.15 -8.97 6.63
N MET A 131 13.68 -7.78 6.32
CA MET A 131 14.47 -7.54 5.12
C MET A 131 15.93 -7.92 5.39
N GLU A 132 16.57 -8.60 4.46
CA GLU A 132 17.91 -9.18 4.64
C GLU A 132 18.92 -8.66 3.61
N SER A 133 18.46 -8.17 2.46
CA SER A 133 19.36 -7.69 1.40
C SER A 133 18.69 -6.70 0.45
N VAL A 134 19.53 -5.90 -0.19
CA VAL A 134 19.18 -5.07 -1.34
C VAL A 134 20.14 -5.41 -2.47
N LYS A 135 19.60 -5.71 -3.66
CA LYS A 135 20.35 -6.05 -4.86
C LYS A 135 19.98 -5.09 -5.97
N VAL A 136 20.97 -4.56 -6.69
CA VAL A 136 20.78 -3.67 -7.84
C VAL A 136 21.36 -4.36 -9.06
N GLY A 137 20.48 -4.75 -10.00
CA GLY A 137 20.83 -5.65 -11.09
C GLY A 137 21.41 -6.95 -10.56
N LYS A 138 22.72 -7.14 -10.73
CA LYS A 138 23.45 -8.35 -10.28
C LYS A 138 24.26 -8.14 -9.00
N THR A 139 24.29 -6.93 -8.47
CA THR A 139 25.16 -6.55 -7.35
C THR A 139 24.37 -6.47 -6.06
N VAL A 140 24.73 -7.28 -5.07
CA VAL A 140 24.19 -7.16 -3.71
C VAL A 140 24.93 -6.02 -3.00
N LEU A 141 24.17 -5.09 -2.41
CA LEU A 141 24.74 -3.98 -1.66
C LEU A 141 25.28 -4.48 -0.31
N ASN A 142 26.47 -4.03 0.06
CA ASN A 142 27.10 -4.38 1.33
C ASN A 142 26.58 -3.48 2.45
N ILE A 143 25.43 -3.83 3.02
CA ILE A 143 24.76 -3.07 4.09
C ILE A 143 24.87 -3.88 5.39
N PRO A 144 25.31 -3.28 6.52
CA PRO A 144 25.35 -3.96 7.80
C PRO A 144 23.96 -4.43 8.23
N LYS A 145 23.86 -5.67 8.74
CA LYS A 145 22.59 -6.28 9.15
C LYS A 145 21.79 -5.41 10.12
N GLN A 146 22.48 -4.69 11.00
CA GLN A 146 21.89 -3.81 12.00
C GLN A 146 21.04 -2.70 11.38
N VAL A 147 21.34 -2.27 10.14
CA VAL A 147 20.56 -1.24 9.44
C VAL A 147 19.17 -1.77 9.07
N TYR A 148 19.04 -3.05 8.71
CA TYR A 148 17.75 -3.67 8.43
C TYR A 148 16.93 -3.96 9.71
N GLU A 149 17.61 -4.02 10.85
CA GLU A 149 17.02 -4.29 12.16
C GLU A 149 16.80 -2.99 12.98
N ALA A 150 17.21 -1.84 12.45
CA ALA A 150 17.13 -0.54 13.11
C ALA A 150 15.69 0.03 13.17
N GLY A 151 15.46 1.01 14.05
CA GLY A 151 14.19 1.73 14.19
C GLY A 151 13.25 1.19 15.28
N ALA A 152 12.18 1.95 15.55
CA ALA A 152 11.17 1.64 16.57
C ALA A 152 10.30 0.40 16.23
N GLY A 153 10.38 -0.09 14.98
CA GLY A 153 9.82 -1.36 14.54
C GLY A 153 10.87 -2.07 13.68
N LYS A 154 11.33 -3.23 14.12
CA LYS A 154 12.30 -4.05 13.38
C LYS A 154 11.76 -4.39 11.98
N GLY A 155 12.62 -4.37 10.97
CA GLY A 155 12.29 -4.80 9.61
C GLY A 155 11.60 -3.75 8.75
N ALA A 156 11.25 -4.14 7.52
CA ALA A 156 10.60 -3.30 6.52
C ALA A 156 9.09 -3.30 6.70
N ILE A 157 8.48 -2.12 6.70
CA ILE A 157 7.04 -1.92 6.75
C ILE A 157 6.47 -2.05 5.33
N ILE A 158 5.52 -2.96 5.13
CA ILE A 158 4.75 -3.06 3.88
C ILE A 158 3.49 -2.20 4.02
N ASP A 159 3.42 -1.08 3.32
CA ASP A 159 2.32 -0.10 3.49
C ASP A 159 1.81 0.47 2.17
N SER A 160 0.71 -0.09 1.68
CA SER A 160 -0.04 0.45 0.53
C SER A 160 -0.66 1.83 0.77
N GLY A 161 -0.61 2.33 2.01
CA GLY A 161 -1.10 3.66 2.40
C GLY A 161 -0.08 4.77 2.20
N THR A 162 1.17 4.40 1.93
CA THR A 162 2.27 5.31 1.64
C THR A 162 2.58 5.22 0.16
N THR A 163 2.68 6.34 -0.55
CA THR A 163 3.00 6.30 -1.98
C THR A 163 4.48 5.97 -2.25
N LEU A 164 5.38 6.79 -1.69
CA LEU A 164 6.80 6.62 -1.90
C LEU A 164 7.40 5.53 -1.01
N THR A 165 8.56 5.03 -1.42
CA THR A 165 9.39 4.21 -0.52
C THR A 165 10.30 5.12 0.29
N TYR A 166 10.43 4.85 1.59
CA TYR A 166 11.36 5.55 2.46
C TYR A 166 12.40 4.58 2.97
N LEU A 167 13.67 4.95 2.86
CA LEU A 167 14.81 4.13 3.22
C LEU A 167 15.78 4.96 4.08
N PRO A 168 16.37 4.38 5.14
CA PRO A 168 17.47 5.01 5.85
C PRO A 168 18.60 5.39 4.89
N GLY A 169 19.27 6.52 5.10
CA GLY A 169 20.40 6.97 4.27
C GLY A 169 21.45 5.87 4.01
N ALA A 170 21.73 5.04 5.02
CA ALA A 170 22.63 3.88 4.93
C ALA A 170 22.22 2.82 3.87
N ILE A 171 20.95 2.80 3.45
CA ILE A 171 20.44 1.99 2.34
C ILE A 171 20.22 2.86 1.11
N PHE A 172 19.59 4.03 1.27
CA PHE A 172 19.21 4.92 0.17
C PHE A 172 20.41 5.38 -0.66
N ASP A 173 21.49 5.84 -0.02
CA ASP A 173 22.68 6.37 -0.70
C ASP A 173 23.38 5.34 -1.59
N PRO A 174 23.80 4.16 -1.09
CA PRO A 174 24.46 3.16 -1.94
C PRO A 174 23.54 2.61 -3.03
N LEU A 175 22.23 2.51 -2.75
CA LEU A 175 21.22 2.10 -3.72
C LEU A 175 21.11 3.10 -4.88
N ARG A 176 20.91 4.39 -4.54
CA ARG A 176 20.85 5.49 -5.50
C ARG A 176 22.12 5.57 -6.33
N GLN A 177 23.29 5.51 -5.69
CA GLN A 177 24.58 5.54 -6.38
C GLN A 177 24.72 4.39 -7.39
N MET A 178 24.34 3.17 -7.00
CA MET A 178 24.42 2.00 -7.86
C MET A 178 23.46 2.08 -9.05
N ILE A 179 22.22 2.56 -8.85
CA ILE A 179 21.27 2.79 -9.95
C ILE A 179 21.83 3.78 -10.96
N LEU A 180 22.41 4.88 -10.48
CA LEU A 180 22.92 5.95 -11.32
C LEU A 180 24.25 5.63 -12.01
N THR A 181 24.94 4.57 -11.58
CA THR A 181 26.20 4.14 -12.21
C THR A 181 25.97 3.73 -13.69
N SER A 182 24.78 3.25 -14.06
CA SER A 182 24.45 2.97 -15.46
C SER A 182 24.24 4.24 -16.31
N GLN A 183 24.03 5.39 -15.68
CA GLN A 183 23.73 6.68 -16.31
C GLN A 183 24.60 7.81 -15.71
N ALA A 184 25.92 7.66 -15.76
CA ALA A 184 26.87 8.60 -15.11
C ALA A 184 26.77 10.07 -15.57
N ASN A 185 26.18 10.34 -16.73
CA ASN A 185 26.02 11.69 -17.29
C ASN A 185 24.62 12.29 -17.05
N LEU A 186 23.79 11.65 -16.23
CA LEU A 186 22.43 12.09 -15.97
C LEU A 186 22.43 13.38 -15.12
N SER A 187 21.78 14.43 -15.63
CA SER A 187 21.64 15.69 -14.89
C SER A 187 20.44 15.61 -13.95
N ILE A 188 20.69 15.22 -12.71
CA ILE A 188 19.66 15.12 -11.66
C ILE A 188 19.52 16.49 -10.99
N HIS A 189 18.28 16.88 -10.75
CA HIS A 189 17.94 18.07 -9.98
C HIS A 189 16.78 17.79 -9.03
N LEU A 190 16.61 18.66 -8.04
CA LEU A 190 15.59 18.50 -7.01
C LEU A 190 14.32 19.26 -7.41
N VAL A 191 13.19 18.58 -7.43
CA VAL A 191 11.86 19.15 -7.67
C VAL A 191 11.08 19.20 -6.34
N ASP A 192 10.40 20.32 -6.10
CA ASP A 192 9.64 20.60 -4.88
C ASP A 192 10.41 20.41 -3.57
N ASN A 193 11.75 20.54 -3.61
CA ASN A 193 12.67 20.24 -2.51
C ASN A 193 12.59 18.79 -1.98
N LEU A 194 12.02 17.87 -2.77
CA LEU A 194 11.70 16.52 -2.32
C LEU A 194 12.25 15.47 -3.28
N LEU A 195 11.93 15.55 -4.57
CA LEU A 195 12.18 14.47 -5.52
C LEU A 195 13.40 14.73 -6.38
N ASP A 196 14.25 13.73 -6.49
CA ASP A 196 15.33 13.73 -7.48
C ASP A 196 14.73 13.39 -8.85
N CYS A 197 14.79 14.33 -9.78
CA CYS A 197 14.21 14.22 -11.12
C CYS A 197 15.25 14.49 -12.21
N PHE A 198 14.99 13.94 -13.39
CA PHE A 198 15.85 14.08 -14.56
C PHE A 198 15.07 13.89 -15.87
N LYS A 199 15.58 14.50 -16.93
CA LYS A 199 15.10 14.24 -18.29
C LYS A 199 15.73 12.97 -18.84
N PHE A 200 14.90 12.12 -19.44
CA PHE A 200 15.36 10.90 -20.09
C PHE A 200 14.44 10.57 -21.26
N ASP A 201 15.02 10.41 -22.43
CA ASP A 201 14.34 10.24 -23.71
C ASP A 201 14.31 8.78 -24.19
N LYS A 202 15.02 7.88 -23.50
CA LYS A 202 15.06 6.44 -23.80
C LYS A 202 14.11 5.65 -22.90
N SER A 203 13.92 4.38 -23.23
CA SER A 203 13.22 3.42 -22.39
C SER A 203 13.92 3.27 -21.03
N ILE A 204 13.20 3.61 -19.95
CA ILE A 204 13.73 3.49 -18.58
C ILE A 204 13.97 2.03 -18.19
N ASP A 205 13.11 1.12 -18.62
CA ASP A 205 13.22 -0.31 -18.31
C ASP A 205 14.45 -0.96 -18.95
N ASP A 206 14.90 -0.44 -20.10
CA ASP A 206 16.12 -0.91 -20.77
C ASP A 206 17.39 -0.23 -20.25
N SER A 207 17.25 0.92 -19.58
CA SER A 207 18.37 1.81 -19.24
C SER A 207 18.77 1.82 -17.76
N PHE A 208 17.86 1.39 -16.88
CA PHE A 208 18.08 1.35 -15.45
C PHE A 208 17.91 -0.08 -14.90
N PRO A 209 18.62 -0.43 -13.81
CA PRO A 209 18.62 -1.80 -13.30
C PRO A 209 17.38 -2.12 -12.43
N THR A 210 16.86 -3.34 -12.54
CA THR A 210 15.92 -3.87 -11.54
C THR A 210 16.56 -3.86 -10.15
N VAL A 211 15.79 -3.47 -9.14
CA VAL A 211 16.17 -3.59 -7.74
C VAL A 211 15.40 -4.73 -7.10
N THR A 212 16.08 -5.55 -6.30
CA THR A 212 15.45 -6.64 -5.57
C THR A 212 15.65 -6.43 -4.07
N PHE A 213 14.55 -6.35 -3.33
CA PHE A 213 14.54 -6.45 -1.87
C PHE A 213 14.39 -7.92 -1.48
N GLY A 214 15.36 -8.45 -0.74
CA GLY A 214 15.33 -9.82 -0.22
C GLY A 214 14.83 -9.85 1.21
N PHE A 215 13.99 -10.82 1.53
CA PHE A 215 13.41 -11.04 2.86
C PHE A 215 13.71 -12.46 3.37
N GLU A 216 13.49 -12.65 4.66
CA GLU A 216 13.53 -13.96 5.31
C GLU A 216 12.71 -15.01 4.52
N ASN A 217 13.16 -16.27 4.55
CA ASN A 217 12.66 -17.38 3.72
C ASN A 217 12.92 -17.22 2.21
N SER A 218 13.90 -16.42 1.83
CA SER A 218 14.31 -16.21 0.43
C SER A 218 13.16 -15.70 -0.45
N LEU A 219 12.23 -14.94 0.15
CA LEU A 219 11.25 -14.17 -0.59
C LEU A 219 11.95 -12.95 -1.20
N GLU A 220 11.69 -12.68 -2.47
CA GLU A 220 12.26 -11.54 -3.18
C GLU A 220 11.12 -10.66 -3.71
N LEU A 221 11.25 -9.35 -3.54
CA LEU A 221 10.42 -8.34 -4.21
C LEU A 221 11.26 -7.68 -5.29
N ASN A 222 10.89 -7.88 -6.56
CA ASN A 222 11.49 -7.19 -7.69
C ASN A 222 10.78 -5.86 -7.92
N VAL A 223 11.57 -4.81 -8.08
CA VAL A 223 11.12 -3.45 -8.33
C VAL A 223 11.78 -2.98 -9.62
N TYR A 224 10.98 -2.87 -10.67
CA TYR A 224 11.46 -2.53 -12.01
C TYR A 224 11.62 -1.01 -12.16
N PRO A 225 12.37 -0.52 -13.17
CA PRO A 225 12.54 0.91 -13.38
C PRO A 225 11.23 1.70 -13.43
N HIS A 226 10.20 1.21 -14.09
CA HIS A 226 8.87 1.85 -14.10
C HIS A 226 8.15 1.85 -12.74
N ASP A 227 8.56 1.02 -11.78
CA ASP A 227 8.00 1.01 -10.41
C ASP A 227 8.67 2.08 -9.53
N TYR A 228 9.93 2.46 -9.80
CA TYR A 228 10.66 3.43 -8.97
C TYR A 228 11.03 4.74 -9.69
N LEU A 229 10.80 4.85 -11.00
CA LEU A 229 10.90 6.09 -11.76
C LEU A 229 9.49 6.48 -12.22
N VAL A 230 8.97 7.54 -11.61
CA VAL A 230 7.61 8.04 -11.87
C VAL A 230 7.66 9.23 -12.81
N PRO A 231 6.76 9.30 -13.81
CA PRO A 231 6.70 10.44 -14.72
C PRO A 231 6.10 11.66 -14.00
N TYR A 232 6.76 12.81 -14.11
CA TYR A 232 6.31 14.09 -13.57
C TYR A 232 6.78 15.24 -14.47
N ASN A 233 5.84 16.04 -15.00
CA ASN A 233 6.13 17.22 -15.85
C ASN A 233 7.19 16.99 -16.95
N ASP A 234 6.99 15.96 -17.79
CA ASP A 234 7.91 15.54 -18.88
C ASP A 234 9.31 15.06 -18.42
N GLU A 235 9.44 14.72 -17.13
CA GLU A 235 10.65 14.18 -16.51
C GLU A 235 10.36 12.89 -15.75
N TRP A 236 11.43 12.20 -15.34
CA TRP A 236 11.36 11.02 -14.47
C TRP A 236 11.89 11.37 -13.10
N CYS A 237 11.15 11.04 -12.06
CA CYS A 237 11.50 11.29 -10.67
C CYS A 237 11.66 9.98 -9.91
N PHE A 238 12.61 9.93 -8.97
CA PHE A 238 12.74 8.79 -8.07
C PHE A 238 11.55 8.71 -7.10
N GLY A 239 10.85 7.58 -7.12
CA GLY A 239 9.76 7.25 -6.21
C GLY A 239 10.21 6.85 -4.81
N TRP A 240 11.50 7.01 -4.49
CA TRP A 240 12.09 6.66 -3.21
C TRP A 240 12.76 7.87 -2.57
N GLN A 241 12.82 7.89 -1.24
CA GLN A 241 13.32 9.00 -0.45
C GLN A 241 14.15 8.50 0.73
N ASP A 242 15.06 9.35 1.16
CA ASP A 242 15.71 9.21 2.46
C ASP A 242 14.66 9.41 3.57
N SER A 243 14.55 8.46 4.49
CA SER A 243 13.64 8.53 5.63
C SER A 243 13.98 9.66 6.60
N GLU A 244 15.21 10.21 6.59
CA GLU A 244 15.55 11.42 7.35
C GLU A 244 14.68 12.64 6.93
N LYS A 245 14.18 12.67 5.69
CA LYS A 245 13.28 13.72 5.22
C LYS A 245 11.89 13.70 5.85
N LEU A 246 11.54 12.64 6.61
CA LEU A 246 10.27 12.55 7.32
C LEU A 246 10.17 13.45 8.57
N GLN A 247 11.21 14.25 8.86
CA GLN A 247 11.25 15.29 9.91
C GLN A 247 10.73 14.83 11.28
N SER A 248 10.96 13.56 11.63
CA SER A 248 10.67 13.02 12.96
C SER A 248 11.71 11.97 13.32
N ASP A 249 12.31 12.13 14.49
CA ASP A 249 13.33 11.22 15.02
C ASP A 249 12.80 9.78 15.19
N ALA A 250 11.48 9.62 15.33
CA ALA A 250 10.85 8.30 15.47
C ALA A 250 10.76 7.52 14.15
N VAL A 251 10.95 8.19 13.00
CA VAL A 251 10.72 7.61 11.67
C VAL A 251 11.94 7.65 10.75
N LYS A 252 13.03 8.33 11.15
CA LYS A 252 14.24 8.51 10.34
C LYS A 252 14.99 7.22 10.01
N ASP A 253 14.83 6.17 10.83
CA ASP A 253 15.46 4.86 10.62
C ASP A 253 14.48 3.80 10.09
N LEU A 254 13.28 4.21 9.66
CA LEU A 254 12.28 3.27 9.15
C LEU A 254 12.49 2.94 7.68
N ILE A 255 12.30 1.67 7.35
CA ILE A 255 12.16 1.19 5.99
C ILE A 255 10.66 1.06 5.72
N ILE A 256 10.13 1.83 4.77
CA ILE A 256 8.73 1.80 4.36
C ILE A 256 8.67 1.50 2.87
N LEU A 257 8.06 0.37 2.50
CA LEU A 257 7.81 -0.03 1.12
C LEU A 257 6.37 0.40 0.74
N GLY A 258 6.28 1.48 -0.03
CA GLY A 258 5.03 2.12 -0.45
C GLY A 258 4.36 1.49 -1.67
N ASP A 259 3.24 2.06 -2.09
CA ASP A 259 2.39 1.58 -3.19
C ASP A 259 3.14 1.40 -4.52
N LEU A 260 4.11 2.27 -4.82
CA LEU A 260 4.87 2.25 -6.07
C LEU A 260 5.63 0.93 -6.23
N VAL A 261 6.26 0.44 -5.15
CA VAL A 261 7.01 -0.82 -5.19
C VAL A 261 6.13 -2.05 -4.98
N LEU A 262 4.90 -1.87 -4.50
CA LEU A 262 3.87 -2.91 -4.36
C LEU A 262 2.97 -3.01 -5.61
N THR A 263 3.16 -2.13 -6.59
CA THR A 263 2.42 -2.13 -7.84
C THR A 263 2.73 -3.38 -8.66
N ASN A 264 1.69 -3.95 -9.28
CA ASN A 264 1.76 -5.24 -9.99
C ASN A 264 2.30 -6.39 -9.11
N LYS A 265 2.10 -6.31 -7.80
CA LYS A 265 2.36 -7.38 -6.84
C LYS A 265 1.05 -7.82 -6.21
N LEU A 266 0.84 -9.14 -6.11
CA LEU A 266 -0.20 -9.69 -5.23
C LEU A 266 0.40 -9.84 -3.84
N VAL A 267 -0.12 -9.07 -2.89
CA VAL A 267 0.32 -9.07 -1.49
C VAL A 267 -0.78 -9.68 -0.63
N LEU A 268 -0.47 -10.77 0.05
CA LEU A 268 -1.36 -11.49 0.98
C LEU A 268 -0.88 -11.28 2.41
N TYR A 269 -1.79 -10.83 3.26
CA TYR A 269 -1.58 -10.70 4.70
C TYR A 269 -2.32 -11.82 5.40
N ASP A 270 -1.60 -12.88 5.82
CA ASP A 270 -2.16 -13.98 6.57
C ASP A 270 -1.87 -13.79 8.06
N LEU A 271 -2.81 -13.15 8.76
CA LEU A 271 -2.66 -12.84 10.19
C LEU A 271 -3.00 -14.02 11.09
N GLU A 272 -3.52 -15.12 10.55
CA GLU A 272 -3.72 -16.35 11.30
C GLU A 272 -2.39 -17.11 11.43
N ASN A 273 -1.63 -17.16 10.33
CA ASN A 273 -0.33 -17.81 10.28
C ASN A 273 0.84 -16.87 10.54
N GLN A 274 0.58 -15.56 10.70
CA GLN A 274 1.59 -14.52 10.91
C GLN A 274 2.63 -14.47 9.78
N VAL A 275 2.16 -14.52 8.53
CA VAL A 275 3.02 -14.44 7.34
C VAL A 275 2.49 -13.44 6.32
N LEU A 276 3.41 -12.90 5.53
CA LEU A 276 3.12 -12.07 4.37
C LEU A 276 3.51 -12.84 3.10
N GLY A 277 2.56 -13.01 2.18
CA GLY A 277 2.76 -13.59 0.87
C GLY A 277 2.97 -12.53 -0.19
N LEU A 278 3.88 -12.76 -1.13
CA LEU A 278 4.18 -11.81 -2.21
C LEU A 278 4.54 -12.53 -3.51
N SER A 279 4.07 -12.00 -4.63
CA SER A 279 4.49 -12.40 -5.98
C SER A 279 4.25 -11.28 -6.98
N ASP A 280 5.08 -11.21 -8.02
CA ASP A 280 4.71 -10.50 -9.25
C ASP A 280 3.37 -11.04 -9.77
N TYR A 281 2.46 -10.15 -10.15
CA TYR A 281 1.11 -10.52 -10.56
C TYR A 281 0.51 -9.53 -11.56
N ASN A 282 -0.30 -10.05 -12.49
CA ASN A 282 -1.12 -9.21 -13.36
C ASN A 282 -2.39 -8.80 -12.59
N CYS A 283 -2.40 -7.60 -12.01
CA CYS A 283 -3.52 -7.11 -11.20
C CYS A 283 -4.81 -6.82 -11.99
N SER A 284 -4.78 -6.88 -13.32
CA SER A 284 -5.99 -6.87 -14.17
C SER A 284 -6.58 -8.26 -14.40
N SER A 285 -5.94 -9.32 -13.88
CA SER A 285 -6.41 -10.71 -13.94
C SER A 285 -7.41 -11.02 -12.81
N THR A 286 -7.56 -12.30 -12.50
CA THR A 286 -8.38 -12.81 -11.39
C THR A 286 -7.51 -13.56 -10.38
N ILE A 287 -7.92 -13.61 -9.11
CA ILE A 287 -7.36 -14.46 -8.06
C ILE A 287 -8.41 -15.49 -7.63
N GLY A 288 -7.96 -16.69 -7.26
CA GLY A 288 -8.82 -17.74 -6.73
C GLY A 288 -8.98 -17.60 -5.22
N MET A 289 -10.21 -17.34 -4.78
CA MET A 289 -10.60 -17.25 -3.38
C MET A 289 -11.33 -18.52 -2.97
N LYS A 290 -10.96 -19.13 -1.83
CA LYS A 290 -11.69 -20.27 -1.30
C LYS A 290 -12.83 -19.79 -0.41
N ASP A 291 -14.05 -20.19 -0.76
CA ASP A 291 -15.23 -20.00 0.06
C ASP A 291 -15.18 -20.93 1.27
N GLU A 292 -15.34 -20.36 2.47
CA GLU A 292 -15.20 -21.12 3.72
C GLU A 292 -16.34 -22.09 3.96
N THR A 293 -17.54 -21.80 3.47
CA THR A 293 -18.75 -22.58 3.74
C THR A 293 -18.86 -23.77 2.80
N THR A 294 -18.61 -23.53 1.52
CA THR A 294 -18.78 -24.50 0.43
C THR A 294 -17.47 -25.18 0.06
N GLY A 295 -16.32 -24.59 0.42
CA GLY A 295 -15.00 -25.03 -0.02
C GLY A 295 -14.70 -24.76 -1.50
N ALA A 296 -15.63 -24.15 -2.23
CA ALA A 296 -15.48 -23.83 -3.65
C ALA A 296 -14.44 -22.73 -3.86
N VAL A 297 -13.75 -22.77 -5.00
CA VAL A 297 -12.80 -21.72 -5.39
C VAL A 297 -13.47 -20.80 -6.41
N ASN A 298 -13.70 -19.55 -6.01
CA ASN A 298 -14.30 -18.52 -6.84
C ASN A 298 -13.24 -17.56 -7.37
N GLN A 299 -13.38 -17.11 -8.61
CA GLN A 299 -12.47 -16.15 -9.22
C GLN A 299 -12.92 -14.72 -8.93
N VAL A 300 -11.98 -13.88 -8.46
CA VAL A 300 -12.20 -12.46 -8.14
C VAL A 300 -11.21 -11.63 -8.93
N GLY A 301 -11.67 -10.67 -9.74
CA GLY A 301 -10.81 -9.80 -10.54
C GLY A 301 -11.21 -8.33 -10.43
N SER A 302 -10.36 -7.45 -10.95
CA SER A 302 -10.57 -5.99 -10.91
C SER A 302 -11.79 -5.51 -11.70
N GLN A 303 -12.19 -6.28 -12.71
CA GLN A 303 -13.27 -5.97 -13.67
C GLN A 303 -14.67 -6.10 -13.07
N ASN A 304 -14.80 -6.74 -11.92
CA ASN A 304 -16.08 -6.91 -11.21
C ASN A 304 -16.43 -5.70 -10.33
N LEU A 305 -15.69 -4.59 -10.45
CA LEU A 305 -15.99 -3.32 -9.83
C LEU A 305 -16.29 -2.31 -10.94
N SER A 306 -17.50 -1.74 -10.96
CA SER A 306 -17.84 -0.68 -11.92
C SER A 306 -16.84 0.48 -11.83
N SER A 307 -16.16 0.79 -12.94
CA SER A 307 -15.13 1.83 -13.01
C SER A 307 -15.69 3.21 -12.63
N SER A 308 -14.99 3.92 -11.74
CA SER A 308 -15.18 5.37 -11.55
C SER A 308 -14.25 6.13 -12.50
N PRO A 309 -14.71 7.17 -13.21
CA PRO A 309 -13.86 7.97 -14.08
C PRO A 309 -13.07 8.97 -13.22
N ALA A 310 -11.98 8.51 -12.62
CA ALA A 310 -10.99 9.40 -12.02
C ALA A 310 -9.61 8.96 -12.51
N ARG A 311 -9.25 9.39 -13.72
CA ARG A 311 -7.86 9.40 -14.16
C ARG A 311 -7.51 10.76 -14.72
N TYR A 312 -6.24 11.09 -14.45
CA TYR A 312 -5.41 12.18 -14.95
C TYR A 312 -5.50 13.47 -14.14
N HIS A 313 -4.34 13.78 -13.52
CA HIS A 313 -4.01 14.86 -12.56
C HIS A 313 -4.07 14.48 -11.09
N MET A 314 -3.15 13.59 -10.67
CA MET A 314 -2.62 13.67 -9.30
C MET A 314 -1.45 14.65 -9.31
N ASP A 315 -1.62 15.79 -8.66
CA ASP A 315 -0.52 16.72 -8.40
C ASP A 315 0.40 16.09 -7.34
N PHE A 316 1.62 15.76 -7.74
CA PHE A 316 2.59 15.02 -6.94
C PHE A 316 3.01 15.79 -5.67
N GLY A 317 2.94 17.13 -5.69
CA GLY A 317 3.16 17.99 -4.52
C GLY A 317 2.06 17.88 -3.45
N MET A 318 0.87 17.39 -3.82
CA MET A 318 -0.28 17.23 -2.92
C MET A 318 -0.21 15.92 -2.12
N VAL A 319 0.41 14.86 -2.68
CA VAL A 319 0.56 13.54 -2.06
C VAL A 319 1.60 13.55 -0.93
N MET A 320 2.70 14.31 -1.10
CA MET A 320 3.78 14.41 -0.11
C MET A 320 3.37 15.05 1.22
N LYS A 321 2.37 15.93 1.20
CA LYS A 321 1.85 16.58 2.42
C LYS A 321 0.89 15.67 3.22
N LEU A 322 0.31 14.64 2.58
CA LEU A 322 -0.59 13.66 3.23
C LEU A 322 0.14 12.81 4.27
N PHE A 323 1.39 12.42 3.98
CA PHE A 323 2.11 11.41 4.76
C PHE A 323 2.76 11.98 6.02
N LEU A 324 3.48 13.10 5.90
CA LEU A 324 4.17 13.78 7.01
C LEU A 324 3.22 14.14 8.17
N LEU A 325 2.01 14.62 7.88
CA LEU A 325 1.01 14.98 8.89
C LEU A 325 0.38 13.75 9.58
N SER A 326 0.18 12.65 8.85
CA SER A 326 -0.39 11.43 9.43
C SER A 326 0.58 10.78 10.44
N LEU A 327 1.89 10.77 10.15
CA LEU A 327 2.90 10.26 11.07
C LEU A 327 3.00 11.11 12.35
N ILE A 328 2.95 12.44 12.24
CA ILE A 328 3.06 13.35 13.40
C ILE A 328 1.86 13.21 14.36
N MET A 329 0.64 13.02 13.84
CA MET A 329 -0.58 12.91 14.65
C MET A 329 -0.65 11.62 15.50
N PHE A 330 0.10 10.57 15.15
CA PHE A 330 0.12 9.33 15.94
C PHE A 330 1.12 9.35 17.10
N TYR A 331 2.16 10.18 17.05
CA TYR A 331 3.17 10.25 18.13
C TYR A 331 2.84 11.28 19.23
N HIS A 332 1.83 12.14 19.04
CA HIS A 332 1.34 13.07 20.07
C HIS A 332 0.06 12.60 20.79
N CYS A 333 -0.43 11.39 20.50
CA CYS A 333 -1.56 10.77 21.20
C CYS A 333 -1.07 9.51 21.94
N THR A 334 -0.32 9.73 23.02
CA THR A 334 -0.16 8.79 24.14
C THR A 334 -0.60 9.47 25.42
#